data_AF-A0AB39CFN5-F1
#
_entry.id   AF-A0AB39CFN5-F1
#
_cell.length_a   1.000
_cell.length_b   1.000
_cell.length_c   1.000
_cell.angle_alpha   90.00
_cell.angle_beta   90.00
_cell.angle_gamma   90.00
#
_symmetry.space_group_name_H-M   'P 1'
#
loop_
_entity.id
_entity.type
_entity.pdbx_description
1 polymer ?
#
loop_
_entity_poly.entity_id
_entity_poly.type
_entity_poly.pdbx_seq_one_letter_code
_entity_poly.pdbx_strand_id
1 'polypeptide(L)'
;MIKSFRHKGLQAFFETGSKAGIQAKHVSRLHVQLTTLNAAIDPQDMNAPGWKLHKLSGNNPKGQPVQDHWSVSISGNWRLTFYFEGVDVILVDYQDYH
;
A
#
# COMPACT_ATOMS: atom_id res chain seq x y z
N MET A 1 4.68 0.31 11.72
CA MET A 1 5.49 -0.81 11.15
C MET A 1 4.63 -1.75 10.32
N ILE A 2 5.12 -2.23 9.17
CA ILE A 2 4.38 -3.20 8.36
C ILE A 2 4.49 -4.61 8.97
N LYS A 3 3.35 -5.26 9.17
CA LYS A 3 3.23 -6.60 9.77
C LYS A 3 2.66 -7.64 8.82
N SER A 4 1.85 -7.25 7.84
CA SER A 4 1.27 -8.22 6.90
C SER A 4 0.92 -7.62 5.54
N PHE A 5 0.90 -8.50 4.53
CA PHE A 5 0.60 -8.18 3.14
C PHE A 5 -0.50 -9.09 2.61
N ARG A 6 -1.44 -8.51 1.85
CA ARG A 6 -2.33 -9.24 0.95
C ARG A 6 -1.63 -9.57 -0.38
N HIS A 7 -0.74 -8.69 -0.84
CA HIS A 7 -0.04 -8.84 -2.13
C HIS A 7 1.32 -9.55 -2.00
N LYS A 8 1.42 -10.80 -2.47
CA LYS A 8 2.65 -11.60 -2.33
C LYS A 8 3.87 -11.04 -3.06
N GLY A 9 3.70 -10.48 -4.27
CA GLY A 9 4.82 -9.83 -4.98
C GLY A 9 5.31 -8.55 -4.30
N LEU A 10 4.43 -7.87 -3.55
CA LEU A 10 4.78 -6.64 -2.85
C LEU A 10 5.50 -6.97 -1.55
N GLN A 11 5.04 -8.02 -0.86
CA GLN A 11 5.73 -8.61 0.28
C GLN A 11 7.16 -9.02 -0.09
N ALA A 12 7.31 -9.79 -1.18
CA ALA A 12 8.63 -10.22 -1.65
C ALA A 12 9.53 -9.02 -1.99
N PHE A 13 8.97 -7.98 -2.62
CA PHE A 13 9.70 -6.75 -2.90
C PHE A 13 10.15 -6.04 -1.62
N PHE A 14 9.29 -5.94 -0.62
CA PHE A 14 9.61 -5.31 0.67
C PHE A 14 10.69 -6.07 1.45
N GLU A 15 10.57 -7.40 1.52
CA GLU A 15 11.44 -8.24 2.35
C GLU A 15 12.80 -8.53 1.70
N THR A 16 12.84 -8.66 0.37
CA THR A 16 14.03 -9.17 -0.35
C THR A 16 14.51 -8.28 -1.49
N GLY A 17 13.73 -7.25 -1.85
CA GLY A 17 13.98 -6.45 -3.05
C GLY A 17 13.59 -7.13 -4.37
N SER A 18 13.01 -8.33 -4.33
CA SER A 18 12.54 -9.03 -5.53
C SER A 18 11.48 -8.21 -6.26
N LYS A 19 11.69 -7.97 -7.56
CA LYS A 19 10.75 -7.21 -8.40
C LYS A 19 9.70 -8.11 -9.05
N ALA A 20 9.73 -9.41 -8.77
CA ALA A 20 8.76 -10.36 -9.31
C ALA A 20 7.35 -10.05 -8.76
N GLY A 21 6.37 -9.95 -9.65
CA GLY A 21 4.98 -9.66 -9.28
C GLY A 21 4.65 -8.19 -9.06
N ILE A 22 5.57 -7.25 -9.28
CA ILE A 22 5.28 -5.81 -9.32
C ILE A 22 5.64 -5.21 -10.68
N GLN A 23 5.08 -4.04 -11.00
CA GLN A 23 5.43 -3.37 -12.25
C GLN A 23 6.80 -2.68 -12.13
N ALA A 24 7.70 -2.96 -13.08
CA ALA A 24 9.04 -2.39 -13.11
C ALA A 24 9.04 -0.85 -13.03
N LYS A 25 8.10 -0.20 -13.73
CA LYS A 25 7.93 1.27 -13.72
C LYS A 25 7.49 1.84 -12.37
N HIS A 26 6.98 1.01 -11.45
CA HIS A 26 6.51 1.45 -10.13
C HIS A 26 7.55 1.21 -9.03
N VAL A 27 8.64 0.50 -9.31
CA VAL A 27 9.65 0.08 -8.32
C VAL A 27 10.12 1.24 -7.44
N SER A 28 10.57 2.35 -8.03
CA SER A 28 11.11 3.47 -7.26
C SER A 28 10.06 4.10 -6.35
N ARG A 29 8.82 4.22 -6.82
CA ARG A 29 7.73 4.82 -6.03
C ARG A 29 7.23 3.89 -4.93
N LEU A 30 7.10 2.59 -5.23
CA LEU A 30 6.78 1.56 -4.25
C LEU A 30 7.84 1.50 -3.16
N HIS A 31 9.12 1.60 -3.50
CA HIS A 31 10.20 1.59 -2.52
C HIS A 31 10.03 2.74 -1.52
N VAL A 32 9.90 3.98 -2.01
CA VAL A 32 9.71 5.16 -1.14
C VAL A 32 8.45 5.04 -0.28
N GLN A 33 7.33 4.63 -0.87
CA GLN A 33 6.06 4.52 -0.14
C GLN A 33 6.10 3.41 0.91
N LEU A 34 6.67 2.25 0.62
CA LEU A 34 6.80 1.16 1.59
C LEU A 34 7.76 1.50 2.73
N THR A 35 8.88 2.18 2.45
CA THR A 35 9.80 2.64 3.50
C THR A 35 9.11 3.64 4.43
N THR A 36 8.37 4.60 3.86
CA THR A 36 7.61 5.59 4.63
C THR A 36 6.51 4.91 5.46
N LEU A 37 5.74 4.01 4.83
CA LEU A 37 4.66 3.28 5.50
C LEU A 37 5.17 2.38 6.63
N ASN A 38 6.37 1.83 6.50
CA ASN A 38 6.96 1.03 7.56
C ASN A 38 7.37 1.86 8.78
N ALA A 39 7.76 3.12 8.58
CA ALA A 39 8.10 4.06 9.65
C ALA A 39 6.87 4.77 10.25
N ALA A 40 5.77 4.83 9.51
CA ALA A 40 4.54 5.49 9.93
C ALA A 40 3.94 4.88 11.20
N ILE A 41 3.38 5.74 12.05
CA ILE A 41 2.58 5.39 13.23
C ILE A 41 1.12 5.80 13.09
N ASP A 42 0.81 6.66 12.13
CA ASP A 42 -0.55 7.06 11.77
C ASP A 42 -0.72 7.20 10.25
N PRO A 43 -1.95 7.09 9.71
CA PRO A 43 -2.20 7.27 8.28
C PRO A 43 -1.75 8.62 7.70
N GLN A 44 -1.79 9.71 8.48
CA GLN A 44 -1.41 11.05 8.02
C GLN A 44 0.08 11.18 7.70
N ASP A 45 0.95 10.35 8.28
CA ASP A 45 2.36 10.21 7.87
C ASP A 45 2.50 9.88 6.36
N MET A 46 1.45 9.32 5.74
CA MET A 46 1.40 8.99 4.32
C MET A 46 0.79 10.10 3.44
N ASN A 47 0.51 11.29 3.99
CA ASN A 47 -0.11 12.40 3.25
C ASN A 47 0.91 13.28 2.50
N ALA A 48 1.87 12.66 1.81
CA ALA A 48 2.86 13.39 1.03
C ALA A 48 2.24 14.01 -0.25
N PRO A 49 2.79 15.14 -0.76
CA PRO A 49 2.32 15.75 -2.00
C PRO A 49 2.25 14.75 -3.17
N GLY A 50 1.09 14.72 -3.84
CA GLY A 50 0.85 13.83 -4.98
C GLY A 50 0.61 12.36 -4.62
N TRP A 51 0.59 11.97 -3.34
CA TRP A 51 0.19 10.64 -2.90
C TRP A 51 -1.33 10.50 -2.76
N LYS A 52 -2.06 11.62 -2.66
CA LYS A 52 -3.53 11.64 -2.66
C LYS A 52 -4.10 10.68 -1.62
N LEU A 53 -3.62 10.80 -0.37
CA LEU A 53 -4.09 9.97 0.73
C LEU A 53 -5.60 10.13 0.91
N HIS A 54 -6.32 9.02 0.98
CA HIS A 54 -7.74 9.00 1.31
C HIS A 54 -8.14 7.68 1.95
N LYS A 55 -9.23 7.72 2.72
CA LYS A 55 -9.82 6.54 3.36
C LYS A 55 -10.72 5.80 2.37
N LEU A 56 -10.77 4.48 2.49
CA LEU A 56 -11.57 3.57 1.69
C LEU A 56 -12.77 3.03 2.47
N SER A 57 -13.75 2.55 1.73
CA SER A 57 -14.95 1.89 2.25
C SER A 57 -15.43 0.82 1.27
N GLY A 58 -16.20 -0.15 1.75
CA GLY A 58 -16.72 -1.25 0.92
C GLY A 58 -15.68 -2.32 0.64
N ASN A 59 -15.64 -2.83 -0.59
CA ASN A 59 -14.78 -3.94 -1.01
C ASN A 59 -13.84 -3.52 -2.15
N ASN A 60 -12.67 -4.16 -2.23
CA ASN A 60 -11.76 -4.02 -3.36
C ASN A 60 -12.24 -4.86 -4.58
N PRO A 61 -11.60 -4.75 -5.77
CA PRO A 61 -12.00 -5.52 -6.96
C PRO A 61 -11.95 -7.04 -6.78
N LYS A 62 -11.21 -7.54 -5.78
CA LYS A 62 -11.15 -8.97 -5.42
C LYS A 62 -12.25 -9.38 -4.44
N GLY A 63 -13.21 -8.50 -4.13
CA GLY A 63 -14.30 -8.76 -3.18
C GLY A 63 -13.88 -8.75 -1.71
N GLN A 64 -12.68 -8.27 -1.38
CA GLN A 64 -12.18 -8.24 -0.01
C GLN A 64 -12.57 -6.92 0.68
N PRO A 65 -12.95 -6.94 1.97
CA PRO A 65 -13.31 -5.73 2.68
C PRO A 65 -12.11 -4.79 2.81
N VAL A 66 -12.38 -3.52 2.53
CA VAL A 66 -11.46 -2.39 2.67
C VAL A 66 -12.05 -1.27 3.52
N GLN A 67 -13.06 -1.60 4.33
CA GLN A 67 -13.58 -0.68 5.34
C GLN A 67 -12.43 -0.19 6.22
N ASP A 68 -12.35 1.13 6.37
CA ASP A 68 -11.33 1.84 7.13
C ASP A 68 -9.88 1.65 6.66
N HIS A 69 -9.66 1.04 5.49
CA HIS A 69 -8.35 1.06 4.86
C HIS A 69 -8.03 2.45 4.33
N TRP A 70 -6.75 2.70 4.11
CA TRP A 70 -6.21 3.89 3.50
C TRP A 70 -5.59 3.55 2.15
N SER A 71 -5.52 4.56 1.30
CA SER A 71 -5.02 4.44 -0.06
C SER A 71 -4.12 5.61 -0.41
N VAL A 72 -2.99 5.30 -1.05
CA VAL A 72 -2.14 6.28 -1.73
C VAL A 72 -1.94 5.91 -3.19
N SER A 73 -1.84 6.93 -4.02
CA SER A 73 -1.60 6.83 -5.46
C SER A 73 -0.16 6.44 -5.77
N ILE A 74 0.00 5.40 -6.59
CA ILE A 74 1.27 5.02 -7.19
C ILE A 74 1.38 5.69 -8.56
N SER A 75 0.55 5.28 -9.52
CA SER A 75 0.54 5.81 -10.89
C SER A 75 -0.77 5.48 -11.57
N GLY A 76 -1.39 6.44 -12.27
CA GLY A 76 -2.69 6.24 -12.92
C GLY A 76 -3.73 5.66 -11.94
N ASN A 77 -4.22 4.44 -12.23
CA ASN A 77 -5.20 3.71 -11.43
C ASN A 77 -4.57 2.85 -10.32
N TRP A 78 -3.25 2.73 -10.26
CA TRP A 78 -2.57 1.90 -9.28
C TRP A 78 -2.55 2.55 -7.90
N ARG A 79 -2.92 1.76 -6.89
CA ARG A 79 -2.98 2.16 -5.48
C ARG A 79 -2.15 1.21 -4.62
N LEU A 80 -1.47 1.80 -3.63
CA LEU A 80 -1.01 1.09 -2.45
C LEU A 80 -2.07 1.28 -1.37
N THR A 81 -2.61 0.20 -0.84
CA THR A 81 -3.66 0.26 0.19
C THR A 81 -3.23 -0.49 1.44
N PHE A 82 -3.65 -0.02 2.60
CA PHE A 82 -3.20 -0.55 3.89
C PHE A 82 -4.20 -0.24 4.99
N TYR A 83 -4.16 -1.01 6.08
CA TYR A 83 -4.97 -0.78 7.27
C TYR A 83 -4.05 -0.54 8.47
N PHE A 84 -4.47 0.35 9.37
CA PHE A 84 -3.77 0.58 10.63
C PHE A 84 -4.49 -0.13 11.77
N GLU A 85 -3.79 -1.02 12.46
CA GLU A 85 -4.19 -1.63 13.72
C GLU A 85 -3.33 -1.02 14.84
N GLY A 86 -3.85 0.03 15.47
CA GLY A 86 -3.03 0.90 16.31
C GLY A 86 -1.93 1.57 15.49
N VAL A 87 -0.67 1.31 15.83
CA VAL A 87 0.52 1.83 15.12
C VAL A 87 1.11 0.85 14.10
N ASP A 88 0.52 -0.35 14.02
CA ASP A 88 0.94 -1.38 13.09
C ASP A 88 0.14 -1.30 11.79
N VAL A 89 0.83 -1.55 10.69
CA VAL A 89 0.27 -1.54 9.35
C VAL A 89 0.08 -2.98 8.90
N ILE A 90 -1.16 -3.35 8.62
CA ILE A 90 -1.54 -4.69 8.18
C ILE A 90 -2.25 -4.65 6.82
N LEU A 91 -2.41 -5.82 6.21
CA LEU A 91 -3.20 -6.02 5.01
C LEU A 91 -2.73 -5.19 3.81
N VAL A 92 -1.44 -4.91 3.72
CA VAL A 92 -0.87 -4.08 2.65
C VAL A 92 -1.08 -4.76 1.30
N ASP A 93 -1.68 -4.03 0.36
CA ASP A 93 -2.02 -4.52 -0.98
C ASP A 93 -1.59 -3.53 -2.06
N TYR A 94 -1.37 -4.06 -3.25
CA TYR A 94 -0.96 -3.33 -4.45
C TYR A 94 -1.89 -3.73 -5.59
N GLN A 95 -2.70 -2.78 -6.06
CA GLN A 95 -3.84 -3.09 -6.91
C GLN A 95 -4.09 -2.03 -7.97
N ASP A 96 -4.54 -2.49 -9.13
CA ASP A 96 -5.13 -1.65 -10.18
C ASP A 96 -6.61 -1.48 -9.88
N TYR A 97 -7.10 -0.24 -9.91
CA TYR A 97 -8.51 0.10 -9.67
C TYR A 97 -9.36 0.05 -10.96
N HIS A 98 -9.01 -0.84 -11.89
CA HIS A 98 -9.80 -1.18 -13.08
C HIS A 98 -9.89 -2.70 -13.22
#